data_AF-A0A661YCN4-F1
#
_entry.id   AF-A0A661YCN4-F1
#
_cell.length_a   1.000
_cell.length_b   1.000
_cell.length_c   1.000
_cell.angle_alpha   90.00
_cell.angle_beta   90.00
_cell.angle_gamma   90.00
#
_symmetry.space_group_name_H-M   'P 1'
#
loop_
_entity.id
_entity.type
_entity.pdbx_description
1 polymer ?
#
loop_
_entity_poly.entity_id
_entity_poly.type
_entity_poly.pdbx_seq_one_letter_code
_entity_poly.pdbx_strand_id
1 'polypeptide(L)'
;MAADVSQVRDIHPVYQITSAPSLLVFNDGKFEKAIKGCNDNNYYKSLFENALFTAKAESEGKPKKRVTVYTTPSCSWCNTLKTHLNVNGIRYTEIDVSRDQKAAEAMVKKSGQQGVPQTDINGTMIIGFDKVKINRLLGIQ
;
A
#
# COMPACT_ATOMS: atom_id res chain seq x y z
N MET A 1 5.92 -19.12 -13.07
CA MET A 1 7.14 -19.84 -13.49
C MET A 1 7.98 -20.11 -12.25
N ALA A 2 8.67 -21.25 -12.18
CA ALA A 2 9.59 -21.58 -11.10
C ALA A 2 10.95 -21.94 -11.71
N ALA A 3 12.04 -21.50 -11.09
CA ALA A 3 13.40 -21.83 -11.49
C ALA A 3 14.08 -22.60 -10.34
N ASP A 4 14.73 -23.71 -10.68
CA ASP A 4 15.51 -24.47 -9.72
C ASP A 4 16.94 -23.89 -9.64
N VAL A 5 17.31 -23.40 -8.47
CA VAL A 5 18.63 -22.79 -8.20
C VAL A 5 19.79 -23.77 -8.37
N SER A 6 19.54 -25.08 -8.33
CA SER A 6 20.56 -26.09 -8.58
C SER A 6 20.91 -26.24 -10.07
N GLN A 7 19.95 -25.91 -10.95
CA GLN A 7 20.08 -26.00 -12.40
C GLN A 7 20.42 -24.65 -13.05
N VAL A 8 20.00 -23.54 -12.41
CA VAL A 8 20.11 -22.19 -12.95
C VAL A 8 21.07 -21.36 -12.09
N ARG A 9 22.22 -20.99 -12.65
CA ARG A 9 23.33 -20.36 -11.90
C ARG A 9 23.45 -18.84 -12.10
N ASP A 10 22.86 -18.30 -13.15
CA ASP A 10 22.98 -16.91 -13.59
C ASP A 10 21.98 -15.95 -12.91
N ILE A 11 20.89 -16.44 -12.34
CA ILE A 11 19.88 -15.60 -11.66
C ILE A 11 20.40 -14.89 -10.40
N HIS A 12 21.40 -15.47 -9.73
CA HIS A 12 21.95 -14.95 -8.48
C HIS A 12 22.67 -13.60 -8.68
N PRO A 13 23.65 -13.46 -9.59
CA PRO A 13 24.28 -12.17 -9.87
C PRO A 13 23.34 -11.19 -10.59
N VAL A 14 22.45 -11.68 -11.47
CA VAL A 14 21.57 -10.81 -12.28
C VAL A 14 20.55 -10.08 -11.40
N TYR A 15 19.93 -10.77 -10.43
CA TYR A 15 18.87 -10.21 -9.59
C TYR A 15 19.28 -10.03 -8.12
N GLN A 16 20.58 -10.17 -7.82
CA GLN A 16 21.17 -10.02 -6.48
C GLN A 16 20.50 -10.92 -5.41
N ILE A 17 20.19 -12.15 -5.80
CA ILE A 17 19.53 -13.14 -4.93
C ILE A 17 20.58 -13.96 -4.21
N THR A 18 20.54 -13.94 -2.88
CA THR A 18 21.51 -14.60 -2.01
C THR A 18 20.90 -15.72 -1.17
N SER A 19 19.59 -15.95 -1.28
CA SER A 19 18.86 -16.90 -0.45
C SER A 19 17.66 -17.48 -1.20
N ALA A 20 17.35 -18.76 -0.94
CA ALA A 20 16.14 -19.43 -1.40
C ALA A 20 15.31 -19.92 -0.19
N PRO A 21 13.96 -19.93 -0.26
CA PRO A 21 13.12 -19.49 -1.38
C PRO A 21 13.06 -17.96 -1.49
N SER A 22 12.97 -17.46 -2.73
CA SER A 22 12.76 -16.04 -3.05
C SER A 22 11.76 -15.90 -4.20
N LEU A 23 10.80 -14.99 -4.06
CA LEU A 23 9.83 -14.65 -5.10
C LEU A 23 10.30 -13.39 -5.85
N LEU A 24 10.50 -13.50 -7.16
CA LEU A 24 10.85 -12.38 -8.02
C LEU A 24 9.59 -11.78 -8.64
N VAL A 25 9.46 -10.45 -8.60
CA VAL A 25 8.34 -9.70 -9.17
C VAL A 25 8.83 -8.94 -10.39
N PHE A 26 8.15 -9.17 -11.51
CA PHE A 26 8.40 -8.50 -12.78
C PHE A 26 7.13 -7.77 -13.23
N ASN A 27 7.32 -6.61 -13.84
CA ASN A 27 6.26 -5.81 -14.46
C ASN A 27 6.69 -5.46 -15.89
N ASP A 28 5.90 -5.86 -16.89
CA ASP A 28 6.22 -5.74 -18.31
C ASP A 28 7.65 -6.19 -18.67
N GLY A 29 8.07 -7.32 -18.09
CA GLY A 29 9.40 -7.90 -18.30
C GLY A 29 10.54 -7.19 -17.55
N LYS A 30 10.27 -6.07 -16.86
CA LYS A 30 11.25 -5.39 -15.99
C LYS A 30 11.18 -5.94 -14.58
N PHE A 31 12.34 -6.27 -14.02
CA PHE A 31 12.44 -6.67 -12.63
C PHE A 31 12.10 -5.49 -11.72
N GLU A 32 11.14 -5.67 -10.80
CA GLU A 32 10.79 -4.65 -9.81
C GLU A 32 11.44 -4.94 -8.45
N LYS A 33 11.26 -6.15 -7.93
CA LYS A 33 11.73 -6.52 -6.58
C LYS A 33 11.81 -8.02 -6.34
N ALA A 34 12.57 -8.39 -5.32
CA ALA A 34 12.63 -9.74 -4.77
C ALA A 34 12.09 -9.78 -3.34
N ILE A 35 11.20 -10.72 -3.06
CA ILE A 35 10.67 -11.02 -1.72
C ILE A 35 11.34 -12.28 -1.22
N LYS A 36 12.14 -12.16 -0.16
CA LYS A 36 12.91 -13.26 0.42
C LYS A 36 12.09 -13.97 1.51
N GLY A 37 12.28 -15.29 1.64
CA GLY A 37 11.84 -16.05 2.80
C GLY A 37 10.52 -16.81 2.64
N CYS A 38 10.25 -17.64 3.65
CA CYS A 38 9.05 -18.48 3.73
C CYS A 38 7.87 -17.66 4.27
N ASN A 39 7.14 -17.02 3.36
CA ASN A 39 5.88 -16.35 3.71
C ASN A 39 4.71 -17.34 3.66
N ASP A 40 3.61 -17.01 4.33
CA ASP A 40 2.40 -17.84 4.32
C ASP A 40 1.56 -17.66 3.04
N ASN A 41 0.59 -18.55 2.84
CA ASN A 41 -0.30 -18.49 1.68
C ASN A 41 -1.13 -17.21 1.62
N ASN A 42 -1.47 -16.60 2.75
CA ASN A 42 -2.28 -15.38 2.78
C ASN A 42 -1.48 -14.18 2.27
N TYR A 43 -0.20 -14.09 2.65
CA TYR A 43 0.73 -13.09 2.15
C TYR A 43 0.82 -13.14 0.62
N TYR A 44 0.98 -14.32 0.03
CA TYR A 44 1.05 -14.47 -1.41
C TYR A 44 -0.29 -14.15 -2.10
N LYS A 45 -1.43 -14.58 -1.53
CA LYS A 45 -2.76 -14.21 -2.04
C LYS A 45 -2.92 -12.70 -2.09
N SER A 46 -2.65 -12.00 -0.99
CA SER A 46 -2.74 -10.54 -0.95
C SER A 46 -1.76 -9.89 -1.92
N LEU A 47 -0.55 -10.42 -2.08
CA LEU A 47 0.42 -9.90 -3.06
C LEU A 47 -0.13 -9.98 -4.48
N PHE A 48 -0.68 -11.13 -4.88
CA PHE A 48 -1.22 -11.36 -6.21
C PHE A 48 -2.53 -10.61 -6.45
N GLU A 49 -3.46 -10.60 -5.49
CA GLU A 49 -4.70 -9.82 -5.57
C GLU A 49 -4.39 -8.33 -5.75
N ASN A 50 -3.41 -7.79 -5.03
CA ASN A 50 -2.97 -6.41 -5.17
C ASN A 50 -2.33 -6.13 -6.55
N ALA A 51 -1.54 -7.05 -7.08
CA ALA A 51 -0.95 -6.93 -8.41
C ALA A 51 -2.03 -6.98 -9.50
N LEU A 52 -2.97 -7.92 -9.40
CA LEU A 52 -4.11 -8.07 -10.31
C LEU A 52 -5.03 -6.84 -10.27
N PHE A 53 -5.30 -6.30 -9.08
CA PHE A 53 -6.09 -5.08 -8.95
C PHE A 53 -5.40 -3.87 -9.60
N THR A 54 -4.08 -3.78 -9.47
CA THR A 54 -3.28 -2.71 -10.11
C THR A 54 -3.33 -2.83 -11.63
N ALA A 55 -3.04 -4.01 -12.17
CA ALA A 55 -3.08 -4.27 -13.61
C ALA A 55 -4.48 -4.05 -14.20
N LYS A 56 -5.53 -4.46 -13.47
CA LYS A 56 -6.92 -4.23 -13.88
C LYS A 56 -7.27 -2.75 -13.88
N ALA A 57 -6.92 -2.00 -12.83
CA ALA A 57 -7.17 -0.56 -12.76
C ALA A 57 -6.42 0.21 -13.86
N GLU A 58 -5.20 -0.21 -14.20
CA GLU A 58 -4.41 0.35 -15.30
C GLU A 58 -5.02 0.03 -16.67
N SER A 59 -5.48 -1.20 -16.89
CA SER A 59 -6.19 -1.59 -18.13
C SER A 59 -7.54 -0.88 -18.31
N GLU A 60 -8.20 -0.50 -17.21
CA GLU A 60 -9.47 0.24 -17.22
C GLU A 60 -9.28 1.77 -17.26
N GLY A 61 -8.03 2.26 -17.35
CA GLY A 61 -7.73 3.69 -17.41
C GLY A 61 -8.09 4.48 -16.15
N LYS A 62 -8.28 3.81 -15.00
CA LYS A 62 -8.60 4.48 -13.73
C LYS A 62 -7.31 5.03 -13.11
N PRO A 63 -7.18 6.35 -12.95
CA PRO A 63 -5.97 6.93 -12.38
C PRO A 63 -5.81 6.46 -10.93
N LYS A 64 -4.64 5.90 -10.60
CA LYS A 64 -4.27 5.50 -9.25
C LYS A 64 -4.32 6.72 -8.33
N LYS A 65 -5.27 6.74 -7.39
CA LYS A 65 -5.44 7.86 -6.46
C LYS A 65 -4.37 7.79 -5.38
N ARG A 66 -3.68 8.89 -5.12
CA ARG A 66 -2.74 9.03 -4.01
C ARG A 66 -3.53 9.14 -2.72
N VAL A 67 -3.31 8.21 -1.80
CA VAL A 67 -3.95 8.17 -0.48
C VAL A 67 -2.88 8.26 0.60
N THR A 68 -3.00 9.20 1.51
CA THR A 68 -2.15 9.31 2.71
C THR A 68 -3.04 9.33 3.94
N VAL A 69 -2.72 8.51 4.93
CA VAL A 69 -3.47 8.35 6.17
C VAL A 69 -2.60 8.79 7.33
N TYR A 70 -3.06 9.81 8.06
CA TYR A 70 -2.40 10.31 9.25
C TYR A 70 -2.99 9.63 10.49
N THR A 71 -2.14 9.02 11.31
CA THR A 71 -2.52 8.16 12.43
C THR A 71 -1.72 8.48 13.70
N THR A 72 -2.15 7.87 14.80
CA THR A 72 -1.34 7.70 16.02
C THR A 72 -1.50 6.25 16.52
N PRO A 73 -0.55 5.71 17.31
CA PRO A 73 -0.55 4.31 17.72
C PRO A 73 -1.77 3.86 18.53
N SER A 74 -2.36 4.75 19.33
CA SER A 74 -3.49 4.44 20.23
C SER A 74 -4.86 4.75 19.63
N CYS A 75 -4.94 5.22 18.39
CA CYS A 75 -6.17 5.66 17.76
C CYS A 75 -6.99 4.48 17.18
N SER A 76 -8.06 4.09 17.87
CA SER A 76 -8.96 3.01 17.43
C SER A 76 -9.60 3.30 16.07
N TRP A 77 -10.05 4.54 15.83
CA TRP A 77 -10.64 4.97 14.57
C TRP A 77 -9.66 4.93 13.38
N CYS A 78 -8.37 5.12 13.65
CA CYS A 78 -7.31 5.00 12.65
C CYS A 78 -7.20 3.55 12.17
N ASN A 79 -7.34 2.58 13.08
CA ASN A 79 -7.38 1.17 12.71
C ASN A 79 -8.63 0.85 11.88
N THR A 80 -9.80 1.37 12.25
CA THR A 80 -11.04 1.20 11.45
C THR A 80 -10.87 1.71 10.03
N LEU A 81 -10.32 2.92 9.86
CA LEU A 81 -10.03 3.50 8.55
C LEU A 81 -9.07 2.63 7.74
N LYS A 82 -7.95 2.20 8.35
CA LYS A 82 -6.95 1.35 7.68
C LYS A 82 -7.53 0.01 7.25
N THR A 83 -8.32 -0.64 8.11
CA THR A 83 -9.02 -1.88 7.77
C THR A 83 -9.97 -1.67 6.60
N HIS A 84 -10.76 -0.60 6.60
CA HIS A 84 -11.67 -0.27 5.49
C HIS A 84 -10.92 -0.12 4.16
N LEU A 85 -9.77 0.59 4.16
CA LEU A 85 -8.94 0.74 2.97
C LEU A 85 -8.33 -0.60 2.52
N ASN A 86 -7.83 -1.42 3.46
CA ASN A 86 -7.23 -2.72 3.17
C ASN A 86 -8.23 -3.70 2.55
N VAL A 87 -9.44 -3.80 3.11
CA VAL A 87 -10.51 -4.68 2.58
C VAL A 87 -10.92 -4.29 1.16
N ASN A 88 -10.81 -3.00 0.82
CA ASN A 88 -11.10 -2.49 -0.52
C ASN A 88 -9.88 -2.49 -1.46
N GLY A 89 -8.75 -3.08 -1.06
CA GLY A 89 -7.52 -3.14 -1.87
C GLY A 89 -6.88 -1.77 -2.14
N ILE A 90 -7.19 -0.77 -1.31
CA ILE A 90 -6.69 0.59 -1.50
C ILE A 90 -5.31 0.71 -0.86
N ARG A 91 -4.30 1.00 -1.68
CA ARG A 91 -2.96 1.34 -1.20
C ARG A 91 -2.92 2.76 -0.65
N TYR A 92 -2.25 2.96 0.48
CA TYR A 92 -2.03 4.26 1.09
C TYR A 92 -0.66 4.33 1.76
N THR A 93 -0.19 5.56 1.96
CA THR A 93 0.95 5.86 2.83
C THR A 93 0.43 6.16 4.23
N GLU A 94 0.89 5.41 5.24
CA GLU A 94 0.60 5.72 6.64
C GLU A 94 1.66 6.68 7.20
N ILE A 95 1.24 7.72 7.90
CA ILE A 95 2.10 8.67 8.61
C ILE A 95 1.66 8.74 10.07
N ASP A 96 2.52 8.26 10.96
CA ASP A 96 2.33 8.40 12.40
C ASP A 96 2.76 9.81 12.85
N VAL A 97 1.79 10.70 13.04
CA VAL A 97 2.05 12.09 13.41
C VAL A 97 2.51 12.25 14.87
N SER A 98 2.40 11.21 15.70
CA SER A 98 2.95 11.24 17.07
C SER A 98 4.47 11.15 17.09
N ARG A 99 5.08 10.68 15.99
CA ARG A 99 6.53 10.50 15.85
C ARG A 99 7.16 11.49 14.88
N ASP A 100 6.35 12.21 14.11
CA ASP A 100 6.78 13.21 13.14
C ASP A 100 6.00 14.53 13.34
N GLN A 101 6.61 15.42 14.12
CA GLN A 101 6.06 16.75 14.42
C GLN A 101 5.87 17.60 13.16
N LYS A 102 6.77 17.49 12.17
CA LYS A 102 6.65 18.26 10.92
C LYS A 102 5.45 17.77 10.10
N ALA A 103 5.23 16.46 10.08
CA ALA A 103 4.04 15.90 9.45
C ALA A 103 2.76 16.30 10.18
N ALA A 104 2.77 16.36 11.52
CA ALA A 104 1.65 16.85 12.32
C ALA A 104 1.30 18.30 11.97
N GLU A 105 2.30 19.18 11.90
CA GLU A 105 2.13 20.59 11.53
C GLU A 105 1.63 20.74 10.08
N ALA A 106 2.18 19.97 9.14
CA ALA A 106 1.74 19.97 7.75
C ALA A 106 0.29 19.47 7.62
N MET A 107 -0.09 18.45 8.39
CA MET A 107 -1.46 17.94 8.46
C MET A 107 -2.41 19.05 8.95
N VAL A 108 -2.10 19.68 10.09
CA VAL A 108 -2.89 20.79 10.65
C VAL A 108 -2.99 21.95 9.68
N LYS A 109 -1.90 22.33 9.03
CA LYS A 109 -1.88 23.43 8.05
C LYS A 109 -2.79 23.13 6.85
N LYS A 110 -2.90 21.87 6.43
CA LYS A 110 -3.76 21.45 5.32
C LYS A 110 -5.22 21.31 5.72
N SER A 111 -5.52 20.74 6.89
CA SER A 111 -6.90 20.41 7.29
C SER A 111 -7.54 21.41 8.24
N GLY A 112 -6.75 22.27 8.87
CA GLY A 112 -7.17 23.12 9.98
C GLY A 112 -7.42 22.37 11.29
N GLN A 113 -7.09 21.08 11.37
CA GLN A 113 -7.43 20.21 12.49
C GLN A 113 -6.24 19.38 12.95
N GLN A 114 -6.09 19.21 14.27
CA GLN A 114 -5.01 18.43 14.89
C GLN A 114 -5.36 16.96 15.12
N GLY A 115 -6.65 16.64 15.26
CA GLY A 115 -7.10 15.28 15.58
C GLY A 115 -6.91 14.29 14.43
N VAL A 116 -6.57 13.04 14.76
CA VAL A 116 -6.56 11.88 13.85
C VAL A 116 -7.83 11.03 14.07
N PRO A 117 -8.25 10.19 13.10
CA PRO A 117 -7.65 9.96 11.79
C PRO A 117 -7.90 11.12 10.82
N GLN A 118 -6.95 11.34 9.90
CA GLN A 118 -7.18 12.18 8.72
C GLN A 118 -6.68 11.48 7.47
N THR A 119 -7.35 11.68 6.34
CA THR A 119 -6.97 11.11 5.05
C THR A 119 -6.83 12.20 3.99
N ASP A 120 -5.69 12.24 3.31
CA ASP A 120 -5.48 13.02 2.09
C ASP A 120 -5.72 12.10 0.89
N ILE A 121 -6.74 12.40 0.08
CA ILE A 121 -7.02 11.70 -1.19
C ILE A 121 -6.83 12.70 -2.32
N ASN A 122 -5.75 12.56 -3.08
CA ASN A 122 -5.39 13.47 -4.19
C ASN A 122 -5.42 14.96 -3.82
N GLY A 123 -5.03 15.33 -2.60
CA GLY A 123 -5.03 16.70 -2.10
C GLY A 123 -6.33 17.10 -1.37
N THR A 124 -7.35 16.25 -1.39
CA THR A 124 -8.59 16.48 -0.65
C THR A 124 -8.46 15.89 0.76
N MET A 125 -8.46 16.76 1.78
CA MET A 125 -8.45 16.33 3.18
C MET A 125 -9.83 15.87 3.66
N ILE A 126 -9.83 14.77 4.39
CA ILE A 126 -10.98 14.17 5.07
C ILE A 126 -10.59 14.04 6.54
N ILE A 127 -11.41 14.60 7.41
CA ILE A 127 -11.20 14.57 8.86
C ILE A 127 -12.08 13.47 9.45
N GLY A 128 -11.51 12.65 10.32
CA GLY A 128 -12.19 11.49 10.90
C GLY A 128 -12.38 10.34 9.91
N PHE A 129 -13.26 9.41 10.27
CA PHE A 129 -13.67 8.29 9.43
C PHE A 129 -15.02 8.57 8.78
N ASP A 130 -15.01 9.29 7.66
CA ASP A 130 -16.20 9.51 6.82
C ASP A 130 -16.24 8.48 5.69
N LYS A 131 -16.83 7.31 5.98
CA LYS A 131 -16.92 6.20 5.03
C LYS A 131 -17.55 6.61 3.69
N VAL A 132 -18.62 7.41 3.71
CA VAL A 132 -19.34 7.80 2.50
C VAL A 132 -18.46 8.68 1.60
N LYS A 133 -17.80 9.68 2.18
CA LYS A 133 -16.91 10.58 1.44
C LYS A 133 -15.67 9.86 0.93
N ILE A 134 -15.07 8.99 1.74
CA ILE A 134 -13.94 8.15 1.34
C ILE A 134 -14.33 7.26 0.17
N ASN A 135 -15.47 6.57 0.27
CA ASN A 135 -15.97 5.67 -0.77
C ASN A 135 -16.19 6.41 -2.08
N ARG A 136 -16.85 7.57 -2.03
CA ARG A 136 -17.07 8.43 -3.19
C ARG A 136 -15.75 8.88 -3.83
N LEU A 137 -14.79 9.34 -3.02
CA LEU A 137 -13.51 9.84 -3.51
C LEU A 137 -12.63 8.72 -4.06
N LEU A 138 -12.76 7.49 -3.56
CA LEU A 138 -12.00 6.34 -4.05
C LEU A 138 -12.70 5.59 -5.18
N GLY A 139 -14.02 5.73 -5.32
CA GLY A 139 -14.82 5.00 -6.31
C GLY A 139 -15.09 3.56 -5.88
N ILE A 140 -15.30 3.34 -4.59
CA ILE A 140 -15.59 2.03 -3.97
C ILE A 140 -16.99 2.05 -3.33
N GLN A 141 -17.63 0.89 -3.18
CA GLN A 141 -19.01 0.75 -2.67
C GLN A 141 -19.10 0.85 -1.15
#